data_AF-A0A838RD82-F1
#
_entry.id   AF-A0A838RD82-F1
#
_cell.length_a   1.000
_cell.length_b   1.000
_cell.length_c   1.000
_cell.angle_alpha   90.00
_cell.angle_beta   90.00
_cell.angle_gamma   90.00
#
_symmetry.space_group_name_H-M   'P 1'
#
loop_
_entity.id
_entity.type
_entity.pdbx_description
1 polymer ?
#
loop_
_entity_poly.entity_id
_entity_poly.type
_entity_poly.pdbx_seq_one_letter_code
_entity_poly.pdbx_strand_id
1 'polypeptide(L)'
;IQALRRDSAAEALATLEAAKALLGANHLPGEEIAYRAALALARLREGDEMAALLEAESARHLIEESNPTTFAAFEGYAGVAEVYLALWEGKVAAAVPASTLPTLQATARQACTALREFARVFPVAEPRSWLWQGSYEWLAGSPQMAWRAWRKSLAIAQRLGMRYEEALARYEIGRHLPTSDPERAQQLELACETFLGQNATFEFARTQRAAQGEPGPRLASRLLPPSG
;
A
#
# COMPACT_ATOMS: atom_id res chain seq x y z
N ILE A 1 -11.82 3.38 -1.79
CA ILE A 1 -10.36 3.67 -1.95
C ILE A 1 -10.09 5.11 -2.42
N GLN A 2 -10.80 5.67 -3.40
CA GLN A 2 -10.63 7.10 -3.73
C GLN A 2 -10.92 8.06 -2.56
N ALA A 3 -11.90 7.73 -1.71
CA ALA A 3 -12.18 8.44 -0.45
C ALA A 3 -10.96 8.45 0.49
N LEU A 4 -10.23 7.33 0.64
CA LEU A 4 -9.01 7.27 1.46
C LEU A 4 -7.91 8.22 0.98
N ARG A 5 -7.91 8.58 -0.31
CA ARG A 5 -6.92 9.52 -0.84
C ARG A 5 -7.27 10.96 -0.45
N ARG A 6 -8.55 11.31 -0.46
CA ARG A 6 -9.05 12.68 -0.25
C ARG A 6 -9.31 13.01 1.21
N ASP A 7 -9.93 12.07 1.91
CA ASP A 7 -10.44 12.27 3.26
C ASP A 7 -9.39 11.87 4.30
N SER A 8 -9.56 12.35 5.53
CA SER A 8 -8.77 11.82 6.64
C SER A 8 -9.06 10.32 6.84
N ALA A 9 -8.11 9.57 7.42
CA ALA A 9 -8.30 8.14 7.65
C ALA A 9 -9.53 7.85 8.55
N ALA A 10 -9.79 8.70 9.55
CA ALA A 10 -10.98 8.65 10.38
C ALA A 10 -12.29 8.88 9.61
N GLU A 11 -12.37 9.89 8.73
CA GLU A 11 -13.57 10.16 7.92
C GLU A 11 -13.81 9.05 6.89
N ALA A 12 -12.75 8.56 6.27
CA ALA A 12 -12.82 7.43 5.35
C ALA A 12 -13.29 6.16 6.07
N LEU A 13 -12.80 5.91 7.29
CA LEU A 13 -13.24 4.80 8.13
C LEU A 13 -14.73 4.90 8.47
N ALA A 14 -15.19 6.07 8.95
CA ALA A 14 -16.60 6.29 9.27
C ALA A 14 -17.51 6.07 8.04
N THR A 15 -17.06 6.54 6.87
CA THR A 15 -17.78 6.35 5.61
C THR A 15 -17.84 4.89 5.18
N LEU A 16 -16.72 4.16 5.30
CA LEU A 16 -16.66 2.73 4.97
C LEU A 16 -17.53 1.90 5.92
N GLU A 17 -17.51 2.19 7.21
CA GLU A 17 -18.35 1.49 8.20
C GLU A 17 -19.84 1.72 7.94
N ALA A 18 -20.25 2.94 7.60
CA ALA A 18 -21.60 3.23 7.17
C ALA A 18 -21.97 2.50 5.86
N ALA A 19 -21.03 2.40 4.92
CA ALA A 19 -21.22 1.69 3.65
C ALA A 19 -21.35 0.17 3.81
N LYS A 20 -20.79 -0.43 4.89
CA LYS A 20 -20.96 -1.86 5.20
C LYS A 20 -22.42 -2.29 5.27
N ALA A 21 -23.28 -1.43 5.83
CA ALA A 21 -24.71 -1.68 5.92
C ALA A 21 -25.43 -1.67 4.57
N LEU A 22 -24.81 -1.08 3.54
CA LEU A 22 -25.34 -0.99 2.17
C LEU A 22 -24.81 -2.12 1.28
N LEU A 23 -23.71 -2.78 1.65
CA LEU A 23 -23.24 -4.03 1.04
C LEU A 23 -24.22 -5.16 1.40
N GLY A 24 -25.32 -5.26 0.66
CA GLY A 24 -26.28 -6.35 0.76
C GLY A 24 -25.68 -7.69 0.31
N ALA A 25 -26.48 -8.77 0.39
CA ALA A 25 -26.03 -10.14 0.12
C ALA A 25 -25.61 -10.44 -1.34
N ASN A 26 -25.80 -9.51 -2.28
CA ASN A 26 -25.64 -9.73 -3.73
C ASN A 26 -24.49 -8.92 -4.37
N HIS A 27 -23.50 -8.47 -3.60
CA HIS A 27 -22.35 -7.75 -4.16
C HIS A 27 -21.37 -8.71 -4.86
N LEU A 28 -20.61 -8.19 -5.83
CA LEU A 28 -19.61 -9.00 -6.52
C LEU A 28 -18.39 -9.23 -5.61
N PRO A 29 -17.72 -10.39 -5.66
CA PRO A 29 -16.53 -10.64 -4.83
C PRO A 29 -15.45 -9.56 -4.93
N GLY A 30 -15.26 -8.99 -6.13
CA GLY A 30 -14.33 -7.89 -6.35
C GLY A 30 -14.66 -6.60 -5.58
N GLU A 31 -15.93 -6.33 -5.34
CA GLU A 31 -16.39 -5.18 -4.55
C GLU A 31 -16.11 -5.40 -3.06
N GLU A 32 -16.33 -6.62 -2.56
CA GLU A 32 -15.99 -6.98 -1.18
C GLU A 32 -14.49 -6.88 -0.92
N ILE A 33 -13.68 -7.41 -1.84
CA ILE A 33 -12.21 -7.34 -1.76
C ILE A 33 -11.76 -5.87 -1.69
N ALA A 34 -12.29 -5.01 -2.57
CA ALA A 34 -11.96 -3.59 -2.59
C ALA A 34 -12.42 -2.86 -1.31
N TYR A 35 -13.60 -3.19 -0.81
CA TYR A 35 -14.13 -2.65 0.44
C TYR A 35 -13.24 -3.02 1.64
N ARG A 36 -12.93 -4.31 1.81
CA ARG A 36 -12.10 -4.80 2.92
C ARG A 36 -10.67 -4.27 2.85
N ALA A 37 -10.07 -4.21 1.66
CA ALA A 37 -8.77 -3.58 1.48
C ALA A 37 -8.78 -2.10 1.86
N ALA A 38 -9.85 -1.37 1.52
CA ALA A 38 -10.01 0.02 1.93
C ALA A 38 -10.10 0.15 3.45
N LEU A 39 -10.89 -0.71 4.10
CA LEU A 39 -11.04 -0.72 5.55
C LEU A 39 -9.70 -1.05 6.25
N ALA A 40 -8.98 -2.04 5.73
CA ALA A 40 -7.66 -2.41 6.21
C ALA A 40 -6.65 -1.23 6.13
N LEU A 41 -6.61 -0.53 4.99
CA LEU A 41 -5.77 0.66 4.82
C LEU A 41 -6.18 1.80 5.76
N ALA A 42 -7.48 2.04 5.95
CA ALA A 42 -7.97 3.06 6.88
C ALA A 42 -7.52 2.76 8.31
N ARG A 43 -7.75 1.52 8.77
CA ARG A 43 -7.33 1.05 10.10
C ARG A 43 -5.83 1.15 10.30
N LEU A 44 -5.05 0.78 9.28
CA LEU A 44 -3.59 0.89 9.33
C LEU A 44 -3.15 2.35 9.48
N ARG A 45 -3.78 3.28 8.76
CA ARG A 45 -3.47 4.72 8.84
C ARG A 45 -3.83 5.34 10.20
N GLU A 46 -4.85 4.81 10.87
CA GLU A 46 -5.21 5.14 12.26
C GLU A 46 -4.31 4.45 13.31
N GLY A 47 -3.40 3.57 12.88
CA GLY A 47 -2.49 2.83 13.75
C GLY A 47 -3.07 1.56 14.40
N ASP A 48 -4.28 1.14 13.98
CA ASP A 48 -4.92 -0.10 14.43
C ASP A 48 -4.43 -1.29 13.59
N GLU A 49 -3.19 -1.71 13.84
CA GLU A 49 -2.52 -2.78 13.07
C GLU A 49 -3.27 -4.12 13.13
N MET A 50 -3.89 -4.44 14.27
CA MET A 50 -4.61 -5.70 14.44
C MET A 50 -5.89 -5.72 13.62
N ALA A 51 -6.70 -4.65 13.66
CA ALA A 51 -7.89 -4.56 12.82
C ALA A 51 -7.53 -4.49 11.33
N ALA A 52 -6.44 -3.80 10.98
CA ALA A 52 -5.94 -3.77 9.61
C ALA A 52 -5.58 -5.16 9.09
N LEU A 53 -4.90 -5.96 9.92
CA LEU A 53 -4.52 -7.32 9.57
C LEU A 53 -5.75 -8.23 9.36
N LEU A 54 -6.74 -8.17 10.25
CA LEU A 54 -7.96 -8.99 10.13
C LEU A 54 -8.75 -8.70 8.85
N GLU A 55 -8.87 -7.42 8.46
CA GLU A 55 -9.55 -7.06 7.22
C GLU A 55 -8.74 -7.43 5.98
N ALA A 56 -7.41 -7.30 6.03
CA ALA A 56 -6.52 -7.76 4.96
C ALA A 56 -6.56 -9.28 4.79
N GLU A 57 -6.62 -10.05 5.88
CA GLU A 57 -6.79 -11.51 5.85
C GLU A 57 -8.12 -11.91 5.22
N SER A 58 -9.21 -11.23 5.61
CA SER A 58 -10.53 -11.47 5.03
C SER A 58 -10.53 -11.18 3.51
N ALA A 59 -9.91 -10.07 3.08
CA ALA A 59 -9.76 -9.76 1.66
C ALA A 59 -8.87 -10.76 0.92
N ARG A 60 -7.78 -11.23 1.54
CA ARG A 60 -6.89 -12.25 0.97
C ARG A 60 -7.61 -13.58 0.74
N HIS A 61 -8.42 -14.03 1.70
CA HIS A 61 -9.22 -15.25 1.52
C HIS A 61 -10.17 -15.15 0.33
N LEU A 62 -10.86 -14.01 0.18
CA LEU A 62 -11.72 -13.77 -0.98
C LEU A 62 -10.93 -13.74 -2.31
N ILE A 63 -9.71 -13.18 -2.30
CA ILE A 63 -8.82 -13.21 -3.47
C ILE A 63 -8.44 -14.65 -3.84
N GLU A 64 -8.18 -15.51 -2.87
CA GLU A 64 -7.81 -16.93 -3.10
C GLU A 64 -8.98 -17.76 -3.63
N GLU A 65 -10.20 -17.42 -3.24
CA GLU A 65 -11.43 -18.10 -3.67
C GLU A 65 -12.01 -17.55 -4.97
N SER A 66 -11.50 -16.41 -5.47
CA SER A 66 -12.04 -15.73 -6.64
C SER A 66 -11.07 -15.70 -7.83
N ASN A 67 -11.64 -15.71 -9.02
CA ASN A 67 -10.92 -15.32 -10.22
C ASN A 67 -11.10 -13.81 -10.45
N PRO A 68 -10.07 -13.09 -10.91
CA PRO A 68 -10.19 -11.67 -11.20
C PRO A 68 -11.09 -11.46 -12.43
N THR A 69 -12.37 -11.20 -12.20
CA THR A 69 -13.39 -11.05 -13.26
C THR A 69 -13.61 -9.61 -13.69
N THR A 70 -13.12 -8.63 -12.90
CA THR A 70 -13.33 -7.20 -13.16
C THR A 70 -12.12 -6.38 -12.77
N PHE A 71 -11.83 -5.35 -13.56
CA PHE A 71 -10.79 -4.36 -13.25
C PHE A 71 -11.09 -3.60 -11.96
N ALA A 72 -12.35 -3.53 -11.51
CA ALA A 72 -12.75 -2.84 -10.28
C ALA A 72 -12.08 -3.42 -9.02
N ALA A 73 -11.67 -4.69 -9.06
CA ALA A 73 -10.95 -5.33 -7.96
C ALA A 73 -9.48 -4.87 -7.85
N PHE A 74 -8.95 -4.13 -8.83
CA PHE A 74 -7.54 -3.68 -8.85
C PHE A 74 -7.11 -3.04 -7.52
N GLU A 75 -7.88 -2.06 -7.05
CA GLU A 75 -7.57 -1.31 -5.84
C GLU A 75 -7.60 -2.23 -4.59
N GLY A 76 -8.40 -3.30 -4.64
CA GLY A 76 -8.45 -4.31 -3.60
C GLY A 76 -7.18 -5.17 -3.54
N TYR A 77 -6.76 -5.74 -4.66
CA TYR A 77 -5.52 -6.52 -4.75
C TYR A 77 -4.29 -5.67 -4.38
N ALA A 78 -4.26 -4.43 -4.87
CA ALA A 78 -3.20 -3.47 -4.55
C ALA A 78 -3.17 -3.09 -3.06
N GLY A 79 -4.33 -2.85 -2.45
CA GLY A 79 -4.44 -2.47 -1.05
C GLY A 79 -4.07 -3.60 -0.09
N VAL A 80 -4.44 -4.86 -0.40
CA VAL A 80 -4.03 -6.01 0.42
C VAL A 80 -2.51 -6.17 0.41
N ALA A 81 -1.86 -6.05 -0.75
CA ALA A 81 -0.40 -6.09 -0.83
C ALA A 81 0.25 -4.93 -0.05
N GLU A 82 -0.30 -3.72 -0.16
CA GLU A 82 0.18 -2.54 0.58
C GLU A 82 0.10 -2.73 2.09
N VAL A 83 -1.03 -3.25 2.62
CA VAL A 83 -1.20 -3.48 4.06
C VAL A 83 -0.17 -4.47 4.60
N TYR A 84 0.00 -5.63 3.96
CA TYR A 84 0.98 -6.62 4.42
C TYR A 84 2.41 -6.10 4.35
N LEU A 85 2.77 -5.37 3.27
CA LEU A 85 4.08 -4.76 3.13
C LEU A 85 4.34 -3.68 4.19
N ALA A 86 3.36 -2.82 4.45
CA ALA A 86 3.48 -1.76 5.45
C ALA A 86 3.56 -2.31 6.89
N LEU A 87 2.79 -3.36 7.20
CA LEU A 87 2.92 -4.08 8.47
C LEU A 87 4.31 -4.71 8.61
N TRP A 88 4.81 -5.36 7.56
CA TRP A 88 6.16 -5.94 7.56
C TRP A 88 7.24 -4.87 7.73
N GLU A 89 7.18 -3.77 6.98
CA GLU A 89 8.08 -2.61 7.11
C GLU A 89 8.07 -2.06 8.55
N GLY A 90 6.87 -1.93 9.15
CA GLY A 90 6.71 -1.48 10.54
C GLY A 90 7.37 -2.40 11.55
N LYS A 91 7.23 -3.73 11.41
CA LYS A 91 7.88 -4.70 12.31
C LYS A 91 9.41 -4.71 12.16
N VAL A 92 9.91 -4.56 10.94
CA VAL A 92 11.35 -4.40 10.68
C VAL A 92 11.88 -3.13 11.33
N ALA A 93 11.19 -2.00 11.17
CA ALA A 93 11.59 -0.72 11.77
C ALA A 93 11.55 -0.73 13.31
N ALA A 94 10.62 -1.48 13.90
CA ALA A 94 10.50 -1.64 15.35
C ALA A 94 11.48 -2.70 15.93
N ALA A 95 12.36 -3.28 15.12
CA ALA A 95 13.31 -4.32 15.51
C ALA A 95 12.64 -5.51 16.23
N VAL A 96 11.41 -5.84 15.84
CA VAL A 96 10.64 -6.94 16.42
C VAL A 96 11.36 -8.27 16.12
N PRO A 97 11.37 -9.25 17.05
CA PRO A 97 12.08 -10.51 16.85
C PRO A 97 11.76 -11.18 15.52
N ALA A 98 12.82 -11.64 14.84
CA ALA A 98 12.75 -12.29 13.54
C ALA A 98 11.87 -13.55 13.51
N SER A 99 11.44 -14.09 14.65
CA SER A 99 10.48 -15.20 14.74
C SER A 99 9.04 -14.81 14.35
N THR A 100 8.68 -13.52 14.38
CA THR A 100 7.34 -13.02 14.02
C THR A 100 7.23 -12.53 12.57
N LEU A 101 8.37 -12.28 11.91
CA LEU A 101 8.46 -11.78 10.55
C LEU A 101 8.13 -12.79 9.42
N PRO A 102 8.40 -14.12 9.55
CA PRO A 102 8.24 -15.07 8.45
C PRO A 102 6.80 -15.15 7.92
N THR A 103 5.81 -15.03 8.81
CA THR A 103 4.39 -15.05 8.42
C THR A 103 4.01 -13.80 7.64
N LEU A 104 4.49 -12.62 8.03
CA LEU A 104 4.23 -11.36 7.32
C LEU A 104 4.96 -11.29 5.97
N GLN A 105 6.21 -11.76 5.92
CA GLN A 105 6.95 -11.87 4.67
C GLN A 105 6.25 -12.82 3.68
N ALA A 106 5.80 -13.99 4.16
CA ALA A 106 5.12 -14.98 3.31
C ALA A 106 3.78 -14.43 2.78
N THR A 107 2.97 -13.83 3.64
CA THR A 107 1.69 -13.22 3.27
C THR A 107 1.85 -12.01 2.33
N ALA A 108 2.84 -11.14 2.58
CA ALA A 108 3.18 -10.06 1.66
C ALA A 108 3.59 -10.59 0.27
N ARG A 109 4.38 -11.68 0.22
CA ARG A 109 4.77 -12.32 -1.04
C ARG A 109 3.57 -12.89 -1.79
N GLN A 110 2.65 -13.54 -1.08
CA GLN A 110 1.41 -14.09 -1.66
C GLN A 110 0.54 -12.96 -2.23
N ALA A 111 0.33 -11.88 -1.48
CA ALA A 111 -0.44 -10.73 -1.95
C ALA A 111 0.19 -10.04 -3.18
N CYS A 112 1.53 -9.86 -3.19
CA CYS A 112 2.25 -9.35 -4.36
C CYS A 112 2.11 -10.28 -5.57
N THR A 113 2.11 -11.59 -5.35
CA THR A 113 1.92 -12.59 -6.41
C THR A 113 0.51 -12.53 -6.99
N ALA A 114 -0.53 -12.45 -6.14
CA ALA A 114 -1.90 -12.30 -6.57
C ALA A 114 -2.11 -11.00 -7.39
N LEU A 115 -1.53 -9.88 -6.95
CA LEU A 115 -1.57 -8.63 -7.71
C LEU A 115 -0.84 -8.73 -9.06
N ARG A 116 0.29 -9.46 -9.10
CA ARG A 116 1.00 -9.71 -10.35
C ARG A 116 0.18 -10.56 -11.31
N GLU A 117 -0.50 -11.58 -10.82
CA GLU A 117 -1.41 -12.41 -11.61
C GLU A 117 -2.60 -11.60 -12.13
N PHE A 118 -3.20 -10.75 -11.30
CA PHE A 118 -4.20 -9.78 -11.70
C PHE A 118 -3.69 -8.87 -12.84
N ALA A 119 -2.47 -8.35 -12.71
CA ALA A 119 -1.86 -7.47 -13.72
C ALA A 119 -1.60 -8.14 -15.07
N ARG A 120 -1.52 -9.48 -15.12
CA ARG A 120 -1.42 -10.23 -16.40
C ARG A 120 -2.72 -10.18 -17.20
N VAL A 121 -3.87 -10.03 -16.51
CA VAL A 121 -5.20 -9.92 -17.12
C VAL A 121 -5.54 -8.46 -17.37
N PHE A 122 -5.22 -7.57 -16.42
CA PHE A 122 -5.55 -6.15 -16.47
C PHE A 122 -4.27 -5.30 -16.41
N PRO A 123 -3.72 -4.87 -17.57
CA PRO A 123 -2.45 -4.13 -17.63
C PRO A 123 -2.40 -2.83 -16.82
N VAL A 124 -3.57 -2.25 -16.50
CA VAL A 124 -3.69 -1.08 -15.62
C VAL A 124 -3.10 -1.32 -14.23
N ALA A 125 -2.99 -2.57 -13.79
CA ALA A 125 -2.39 -2.93 -12.51
C ALA A 125 -0.86 -3.14 -12.57
N GLU A 126 -0.26 -3.16 -13.77
CA GLU A 126 1.18 -3.39 -13.93
C GLU A 126 2.04 -2.38 -13.14
N PRO A 127 1.79 -1.05 -13.17
CA PRO A 127 2.59 -0.11 -12.38
C PRO A 127 2.62 -0.47 -10.90
N ARG A 128 1.45 -0.71 -10.30
CA ARG A 128 1.32 -1.02 -8.87
C ARG A 128 1.88 -2.39 -8.52
N SER A 129 1.74 -3.37 -9.40
CA SER A 129 2.38 -4.67 -9.24
C SER A 129 3.91 -4.56 -9.14
N TRP A 130 4.53 -3.77 -10.04
CA TRP A 130 5.97 -3.53 -9.98
C TRP A 130 6.38 -2.66 -8.79
N LEU A 131 5.54 -1.71 -8.37
CA LEU A 131 5.78 -0.89 -7.18
C LEU A 131 5.94 -1.78 -5.93
N TRP A 132 4.93 -2.61 -5.68
CA TRP A 132 4.89 -3.49 -4.50
C TRP A 132 5.87 -4.64 -4.57
N GLN A 133 6.18 -5.15 -5.77
CA GLN A 133 7.32 -6.05 -5.93
C GLN A 133 8.62 -5.37 -5.48
N GLY A 134 8.84 -4.09 -5.84
CA GLY A 134 10.03 -3.37 -5.42
C GLY A 134 10.13 -3.21 -3.90
N SER A 135 9.03 -2.85 -3.25
CA SER A 135 8.95 -2.75 -1.78
C SER A 135 9.19 -4.11 -1.11
N TYR A 136 8.66 -5.20 -1.66
CA TYR A 136 8.96 -6.56 -1.19
C TYR A 136 10.45 -6.87 -1.27
N GLU A 137 11.08 -6.65 -2.43
CA GLU A 137 12.51 -6.93 -2.64
C GLU A 137 13.39 -6.08 -1.71
N TRP A 138 13.00 -4.84 -1.45
CA TRP A 138 13.71 -3.97 -0.53
C TRP A 138 13.70 -4.54 0.90
N LEU A 139 12.50 -4.88 1.40
CA LEU A 139 12.33 -5.48 2.73
C LEU A 139 12.99 -6.86 2.85
N ALA A 140 13.05 -7.61 1.75
CA ALA A 140 13.74 -8.90 1.67
C ALA A 140 15.27 -8.77 1.58
N GLY A 141 15.84 -7.55 1.59
CA GLY A 141 17.29 -7.33 1.53
C GLY A 141 17.89 -7.42 0.13
N SER A 142 17.10 -7.22 -0.91
CA SER A 142 17.50 -7.28 -2.33
C SER A 142 17.38 -5.90 -3.02
N PRO A 143 18.16 -4.88 -2.63
CA PRO A 143 17.99 -3.50 -3.09
C PRO A 143 18.16 -3.34 -4.61
N GLN A 144 19.04 -4.11 -5.25
CA GLN A 144 19.21 -4.06 -6.72
C GLN A 144 17.92 -4.46 -7.45
N MET A 145 17.22 -5.46 -6.93
CA MET A 145 15.93 -5.90 -7.49
C MET A 145 14.82 -4.89 -7.21
N ALA A 146 14.82 -4.29 -6.01
CA ALA A 146 13.90 -3.21 -5.65
C ALA A 146 14.00 -2.04 -6.64
N TRP A 147 15.22 -1.54 -6.88
CA TRP A 147 15.47 -0.45 -7.82
C TRP A 147 14.99 -0.77 -9.23
N ARG A 148 15.25 -1.99 -9.72
CA ARG A 148 14.79 -2.43 -11.04
C ARG A 148 13.25 -2.46 -11.12
N ALA A 149 12.60 -2.93 -10.08
CA ALA A 149 11.15 -3.01 -10.02
C ALA A 149 10.50 -1.61 -9.98
N TRP A 150 10.98 -0.70 -9.12
CA TRP A 150 10.45 0.67 -9.04
C TRP A 150 10.66 1.47 -10.32
N ARG A 151 11.84 1.37 -10.96
CA ARG A 151 12.07 2.01 -12.26
C ARG A 151 11.14 1.48 -13.34
N LYS A 152 10.84 0.17 -13.32
CA LYS A 152 9.87 -0.43 -14.23
C LYS A 152 8.45 0.03 -13.95
N SER A 153 8.06 0.15 -12.67
CA SER A 153 6.79 0.73 -12.25
C SER A 153 6.62 2.15 -12.80
N LEU A 154 7.62 3.01 -12.59
CA LEU A 154 7.63 4.39 -13.08
C LEU A 154 7.49 4.46 -14.61
N ALA A 155 8.29 3.69 -15.35
CA ALA A 155 8.24 3.68 -16.81
C ALA A 155 6.89 3.22 -17.36
N ILE A 156 6.27 2.21 -16.74
CA ILE A 156 4.94 1.74 -17.16
C ILE A 156 3.86 2.77 -16.79
N ALA A 157 3.91 3.36 -15.60
CA ALA A 157 2.98 4.41 -15.18
C ALA A 157 2.98 5.59 -16.17
N GLN A 158 4.17 6.05 -16.56
CA GLN A 158 4.36 7.11 -17.55
C GLN A 158 3.81 6.71 -18.92
N ARG A 159 4.14 5.50 -19.40
CA ARG A 159 3.64 4.98 -20.68
C ARG A 159 2.11 4.89 -20.72
N LEU A 160 1.48 4.54 -19.61
CA LEU A 160 0.02 4.43 -19.49
C LEU A 160 -0.65 5.77 -19.11
N GLY A 161 0.11 6.84 -18.89
CA GLY A 161 -0.41 8.15 -18.47
C GLY A 161 -1.02 8.16 -17.06
N MET A 162 -0.65 7.19 -16.21
CA MET A 162 -1.21 7.01 -14.88
C MET A 162 -0.47 7.85 -13.84
N ARG A 163 -0.81 9.14 -13.76
CA ARG A 163 -0.11 10.12 -12.89
C ARG A 163 -0.02 9.71 -11.42
N TYR A 164 -1.11 9.17 -10.84
CA TYR A 164 -1.10 8.71 -9.45
C TYR A 164 -0.08 7.58 -9.23
N GLU A 165 -0.01 6.63 -10.16
CA GLU A 165 0.96 5.52 -10.10
C GLU A 165 2.40 6.00 -10.28
N GLU A 166 2.60 6.97 -11.17
CA GLU A 166 3.89 7.62 -11.36
C GLU A 166 4.36 8.27 -10.05
N ALA A 167 3.50 9.04 -9.39
CA ALA A 167 3.84 9.69 -8.13
C ALA A 167 4.20 8.69 -7.01
N LEU A 168 3.51 7.55 -6.94
CA LEU A 168 3.86 6.49 -5.99
C LEU A 168 5.23 5.88 -6.27
N ALA A 169 5.55 5.60 -7.53
CA ALA A 169 6.86 5.08 -7.91
C ALA A 169 7.97 6.09 -7.62
N ARG A 170 7.74 7.38 -7.91
CA ARG A 170 8.66 8.47 -7.59
C ARG A 170 8.87 8.61 -6.07
N TYR A 171 7.80 8.48 -5.29
CA TYR A 171 7.88 8.49 -3.83
C TYR A 171 8.77 7.34 -3.30
N GLU A 172 8.55 6.10 -3.76
CA GLU A 172 9.34 4.95 -3.33
C GLU A 172 10.81 5.04 -3.78
N ILE A 173 11.08 5.59 -4.98
CA ILE A 173 12.45 5.88 -5.43
C ILE A 173 13.09 6.94 -4.53
N GLY A 174 12.42 8.08 -4.36
CA GLY A 174 12.95 9.22 -3.61
C GLY A 174 13.24 8.87 -2.15
N ARG A 175 12.31 8.18 -1.46
CA ARG A 175 12.50 7.87 -0.04
C ARG A 175 13.66 6.91 0.25
N HIS A 176 14.08 6.12 -0.76
CA HIS A 176 15.17 5.15 -0.64
C HIS A 176 16.50 5.64 -1.22
N LEU A 177 16.53 6.79 -1.89
CA LEU A 177 17.76 7.43 -2.30
C LEU A 177 18.47 8.07 -1.08
N PRO A 178 19.82 8.10 -1.06
CA PRO A 178 20.58 8.82 -0.04
C PRO A 178 20.14 10.28 0.08
N THR A 179 20.17 10.85 1.28
CA THR A 179 19.81 12.27 1.51
C THR A 179 20.69 13.26 0.75
N SER A 180 21.92 12.87 0.42
CA SER A 180 22.86 13.65 -0.38
C SER A 180 22.64 13.52 -1.90
N ASP A 181 21.78 12.61 -2.34
CA ASP A 181 21.53 12.40 -3.77
C ASP A 181 20.60 13.50 -4.31
N PRO A 182 21.01 14.30 -5.30
CA PRO A 182 20.15 15.35 -5.85
C PRO A 182 18.88 14.79 -6.52
N GLU A 183 18.92 13.55 -7.03
CA GLU A 183 17.74 12.90 -7.62
C GLU A 183 16.65 12.68 -6.57
N ARG A 184 17.02 12.50 -5.30
CA ARG A 184 16.06 12.35 -4.21
C ARG A 184 15.08 13.51 -4.12
N ALA A 185 15.60 14.74 -4.10
CA ALA A 185 14.79 15.94 -3.95
C ALA A 185 13.81 16.07 -5.13
N GLN A 186 14.32 15.86 -6.34
CA GLN A 186 13.52 15.92 -7.56
C GLN A 186 12.38 14.89 -7.57
N GLN A 187 12.65 13.63 -7.19
CA GLN A 187 11.64 12.58 -7.19
C GLN A 187 10.53 12.86 -6.17
N LEU A 188 10.90 13.34 -4.98
CA LEU A 188 9.94 13.66 -3.93
C LEU A 188 9.13 14.93 -4.24
N GLU A 189 9.74 15.94 -4.88
CA GLU A 189 9.05 17.15 -5.33
C GLU A 189 7.96 16.83 -6.36
N LEU A 190 8.30 16.08 -7.41
CA LEU A 190 7.35 15.67 -8.45
C LEU A 190 6.21 14.79 -7.91
N ALA A 191 6.52 13.93 -6.93
CA ALA A 191 5.50 13.14 -6.25
C ALA A 191 4.55 14.05 -5.42
N CYS A 192 5.09 15.00 -4.66
CA CYS A 192 4.32 15.98 -3.89
C CYS A 192 3.37 16.79 -4.79
N GLU A 193 3.86 17.35 -5.90
CA GLU A 193 3.04 18.12 -6.84
C GLU A 193 1.86 17.30 -7.35
N THR A 194 2.12 16.04 -7.71
CA THR A 194 1.09 15.15 -8.26
C THR A 194 0.06 14.75 -7.21
N PHE A 195 0.49 14.45 -5.97
CA PHE A 195 -0.44 14.12 -4.89
C PHE A 195 -1.28 15.31 -4.46
N LEU A 196 -0.68 16.50 -4.36
CA LEU A 196 -1.40 17.74 -4.08
C LEU A 196 -2.46 18.02 -5.14
N GLY A 197 -2.10 17.95 -6.43
CA GLY A 197 -3.03 18.18 -7.54
C GLY A 197 -4.18 17.18 -7.63
N GLN A 198 -4.04 15.98 -7.03
CA GLN A 198 -5.08 14.95 -6.98
C GLN A 198 -5.84 14.90 -5.65
N ASN A 199 -5.53 15.80 -4.71
CA ASN A 199 -6.00 15.76 -3.33
C ASN A 199 -5.73 14.41 -2.67
N ALA A 200 -4.54 13.82 -2.89
CA ALA A 200 -4.08 12.62 -2.21
C ALA A 200 -3.36 13.01 -0.92
N THR A 201 -4.13 13.41 0.09
CA THR A 201 -3.65 14.09 1.31
C THR A 201 -2.72 13.21 2.13
N PHE A 202 -3.02 11.92 2.25
CA PHE A 202 -2.18 10.96 2.96
C PHE A 202 -0.81 10.78 2.28
N GLU A 203 -0.81 10.52 0.98
CA GLU A 203 0.41 10.31 0.20
C GLU A 203 1.25 11.59 0.11
N PHE A 204 0.60 12.76 0.02
CA PHE A 204 1.25 14.06 0.08
C PHE A 204 1.98 14.27 1.42
N ALA A 205 1.30 14.08 2.55
CA ALA A 205 1.90 14.23 3.87
C ALA A 205 3.08 13.26 4.09
N ARG A 206 2.94 12.01 3.63
CA ARG A 206 4.01 11.00 3.70
C ARG A 206 5.22 11.39 2.84
N THR A 207 5.00 11.98 1.67
CA THR A 207 6.06 12.45 0.76
C THR A 207 6.78 13.67 1.33
N GLN A 208 6.08 14.63 1.96
CA GLN A 208 6.70 15.78 2.61
C GLN A 208 7.63 15.39 3.77
N ARG A 209 7.19 14.47 4.64
CA ARG A 209 8.04 13.96 5.72
C ARG A 209 9.30 13.30 5.19
N ALA A 210 9.16 12.48 4.15
CA ALA A 210 10.31 11.91 3.47
C ALA A 210 11.22 13.04 2.93
N ALA A 211 10.69 14.06 2.27
CA ALA A 211 11.50 15.17 1.77
C ALA A 211 12.31 15.87 2.87
N GLN A 212 11.72 16.04 4.06
CA GLN A 212 12.35 16.62 5.25
C GLN A 212 13.37 15.70 5.95
N GLY A 213 13.51 14.46 5.49
CA GLY A 213 14.41 13.47 6.10
C GLY A 213 13.85 12.84 7.38
N GLU A 214 12.57 13.04 7.67
CA GLU A 214 11.90 12.40 8.78
C GLU A 214 11.62 10.94 8.44
N PRO A 215 11.80 9.99 9.38
CA PRO A 215 11.32 8.64 9.19
C PRO A 215 9.80 8.66 8.92
N GLY A 216 9.33 7.78 8.05
CA GLY A 216 7.89 7.62 7.78
C GLY A 216 7.10 7.38 9.08
N PRO A 217 5.76 7.58 9.08
CA PRO A 217 4.96 7.43 10.29
C PRO A 217 5.31 6.11 10.98
N ARG A 218 5.90 6.18 12.17
CA ARG A 218 5.96 5.02 13.05
C ARG A 218 4.51 4.67 13.32
N LEU A 219 4.05 3.53 12.80
CA LEU A 219 2.77 2.96 13.22
C LEU A 219 2.88 2.89 14.74
N ALA A 220 2.13 3.74 15.42
CA ALA A 220 2.23 3.87 16.86
C ALA A 220 1.72 2.56 17.44
N SER A 221 2.63 1.64 17.75
CA SER A 221 2.30 0.49 18.56
C SER A 221 1.83 1.06 19.90
N ARG A 222 0.51 1.08 20.11
CA ARG A 222 -0.02 1.15 21.47
C ARG A 222 0.45 -0.12 22.17
N LEU A 223 1.65 -0.07 22.73
CA LEU A 223 2.08 -0.99 23.75
C LEU A 223 1.04 -0.89 24.86
N LEU A 224 0.21 -1.93 24.97
CA LEU A 224 -0.59 -2.14 26.17
C LEU A 224 0.37 -2.11 27.37
N PRO A 225 0.04 -1.40 28.46
CA PRO A 225 0.83 -1.51 29.67
C PRO A 225 0.80 -2.97 30.14
N PRO A 226 1.88 -3.49 30.74
CA PRO A 226 1.89 -4.84 31.27
C PRO A 226 0.76 -4.97 32.29
N SER A 227 -0.13 -5.92 32.06
CA SER A 227 -1.10 -6.36 33.07
C SER A 227 -0.31 -6.78 34.31
N GLY A 228 -0.52 -6.05 35.40
CA GLY A 228 0.00 -6.40 36.72
C GLY A 228 -0.62 -7.67 37.28
#